data_AF-A0A7X3HPJ8-F1
#
_entry.id   AF-A0A7X3HPJ8-F1
#
_cell.length_a   1.000
_cell.length_b   1.000
_cell.length_c   1.000
_cell.angle_alpha   90.00
_cell.angle_beta   90.00
_cell.angle_gamma   90.00
#
_symmetry.space_group_name_H-M   'P 1'
#
loop_
_entity.id
_entity.type
_entity.pdbx_description
1 polymer ?
#
loop_
_entity_poly.entity_id
_entity_poly.type
_entity_poly.pdbx_seq_one_letter_code
_entity_poly.pdbx_strand_id
1 'polypeptide(L)'
;MSDVVKKIRHNRDKIDLSACYGSLAADNLIIGFFRYFVEGNVDDFKQHLYTACQLKLAEFEINSHQRFEIGYEILFALFSDSPAMIRAVANFESKEFVDSCENPIRPQFRVHMWQLALRGEYVALEDKIRRLAKNGRKPERTLASEGSDFFSLLIKNSKPDLEARIKEDANAQNADAITEGYISFPAALEAKLCWYRGIQVGVDHPLVPMELMPILPLEHYAEVYDFLSPNYVPSSRGLIGRLSDFLKI
;
A
#
# COMPACT_ATOMS: atom_id res chain seq x y z
N MET A 1 -17.95 -15.24 -39.25
CA MET A 1 -17.36 -15.12 -37.88
C MET A 1 -16.40 -13.94 -37.95
N SER A 2 -16.64 -12.86 -37.21
CA SER A 2 -15.84 -11.62 -37.33
C SER A 2 -14.38 -11.85 -36.94
N ASP A 3 -13.47 -11.08 -37.52
CA ASP A 3 -12.03 -11.15 -37.20
C ASP A 3 -11.74 -10.94 -35.71
N VAL A 4 -12.64 -10.28 -34.99
CA VAL A 4 -12.60 -10.14 -33.53
C VAL A 4 -12.74 -11.51 -32.83
N VAL A 5 -13.67 -12.36 -33.28
CA VAL A 5 -13.87 -13.71 -32.70
C VAL A 5 -12.70 -14.63 -33.01
N LYS A 6 -12.04 -14.47 -34.18
CA LYS A 6 -10.79 -15.19 -34.49
C LYS A 6 -9.62 -14.70 -33.64
N LYS A 7 -9.47 -13.39 -33.43
CA LYS A 7 -8.46 -12.83 -32.51
C LYS A 7 -8.64 -13.33 -31.08
N ILE A 8 -9.87 -13.34 -30.55
CA ILE A 8 -10.15 -13.86 -29.20
C ILE A 8 -9.86 -15.35 -29.10
N ARG A 9 -10.14 -16.14 -30.15
CA ARG A 9 -9.89 -17.60 -30.15
C ARG A 9 -8.44 -17.98 -30.44
N HIS A 10 -7.63 -17.12 -31.05
CA HIS A 10 -6.26 -17.42 -31.47
C HIS A 10 -5.17 -16.64 -30.72
N ASN A 11 -5.49 -15.54 -30.00
CA ASN A 11 -4.62 -14.99 -28.95
C ASN A 11 -4.75 -15.81 -27.66
N ARG A 12 -4.51 -17.12 -27.75
CA ARG A 12 -4.31 -18.02 -26.59
C ARG A 12 -2.90 -17.90 -26.01
N ASP A 13 -2.26 -16.76 -26.20
CA ASP A 13 -0.89 -16.53 -25.75
C ASP A 13 -0.90 -16.07 -24.30
N LYS A 14 -0.75 -17.06 -23.40
CA LYS A 14 -0.42 -16.98 -21.96
C LYS A 14 -1.34 -16.09 -21.12
N ILE A 15 -1.94 -16.67 -20.07
CA ILE A 15 -2.59 -15.89 -19.01
C ILE A 15 -1.59 -14.86 -18.50
N ASP A 16 -1.93 -13.57 -18.58
CA ASP A 16 -1.16 -12.51 -17.95
C ASP A 16 -1.42 -12.57 -16.44
N LEU A 17 -0.57 -13.33 -15.75
CA LEU A 17 -0.66 -13.52 -14.30
C LEU A 17 -0.55 -12.20 -13.54
N SER A 18 0.19 -11.23 -14.09
CA SER A 18 0.34 -9.91 -13.50
C SER A 18 -1.00 -9.16 -13.53
N ALA A 19 -1.69 -9.16 -14.68
CA ALA A 19 -3.03 -8.60 -14.79
C ALA A 19 -4.05 -9.33 -13.90
N CYS A 20 -3.95 -10.65 -13.77
CA CYS A 20 -4.80 -11.41 -12.85
C CYS A 20 -4.60 -11.01 -11.40
N TYR A 21 -3.35 -10.94 -10.92
CA TYR A 21 -3.05 -10.56 -9.53
C TYR A 21 -3.46 -9.11 -9.25
N GLY A 22 -3.19 -8.19 -10.19
CA GLY A 22 -3.63 -6.81 -10.08
C GLY A 22 -5.15 -6.66 -9.99
N SER A 23 -5.91 -7.47 -10.74
CA SER A 23 -7.38 -7.46 -10.71
C SER A 23 -7.91 -8.02 -9.38
N LEU A 24 -7.40 -9.17 -8.93
CA LEU A 24 -7.80 -9.76 -7.64
C LEU A 24 -7.44 -8.84 -6.46
N ALA A 25 -6.33 -8.11 -6.55
CA ALA A 25 -5.95 -7.13 -5.53
C ALA A 25 -6.99 -6.00 -5.49
N ALA A 26 -7.38 -5.46 -6.65
CA ALA A 26 -8.39 -4.42 -6.74
C ALA A 26 -9.76 -4.89 -6.19
N ASP A 27 -10.18 -6.12 -6.50
CA ASP A 27 -11.42 -6.70 -5.96
C ASP A 27 -11.39 -6.76 -4.43
N ASN A 28 -10.27 -7.21 -3.85
CA ASN A 28 -10.10 -7.24 -2.40
C ASN A 28 -10.14 -5.84 -1.79
N LEU A 29 -9.55 -4.82 -2.42
CA LEU A 29 -9.65 -3.44 -1.94
C LEU A 29 -11.11 -2.95 -1.91
N ILE A 30 -11.85 -3.18 -2.99
CA ILE A 30 -13.27 -2.77 -3.09
C ILE A 30 -14.10 -3.46 -2.02
N ILE A 31 -13.95 -4.78 -1.87
CA ILE A 31 -14.69 -5.54 -0.86
C ILE A 31 -14.29 -5.07 0.53
N GLY A 32 -13.00 -4.89 0.81
CA GLY A 32 -12.52 -4.38 2.09
C GLY A 32 -13.16 -3.04 2.45
N PHE A 33 -13.14 -2.07 1.54
CA PHE A 33 -13.77 -0.76 1.78
C PHE A 33 -15.28 -0.87 1.97
N PHE A 34 -15.96 -1.76 1.26
CA PHE A 34 -17.38 -2.04 1.50
C PHE A 34 -17.63 -2.60 2.91
N ARG A 35 -16.84 -3.59 3.35
CA ARG A 35 -16.91 -4.15 4.71
C ARG A 35 -16.72 -3.07 5.77
N TYR A 36 -15.78 -2.16 5.55
CA TYR A 36 -15.53 -1.04 6.46
C TYR A 36 -16.66 -0.01 6.46
N PHE A 37 -16.93 0.64 5.32
CA PHE A 37 -17.84 1.79 5.27
C PHE A 37 -19.32 1.44 5.37
N VAL A 38 -19.72 0.29 4.85
CA VAL A 38 -21.14 -0.09 4.78
C VAL A 38 -21.52 -1.00 5.93
N GLU A 39 -20.65 -1.94 6.29
CA GLU A 39 -20.95 -2.95 7.31
C GLU A 39 -20.29 -2.70 8.67
N GLY A 40 -19.34 -1.76 8.76
CA GLY A 40 -18.60 -1.48 9.99
C GLY A 40 -17.69 -2.63 10.44
N ASN A 41 -17.37 -3.57 9.55
CA ASN A 41 -16.54 -4.73 9.86
C ASN A 41 -15.06 -4.44 9.59
N VAL A 42 -14.37 -3.96 10.63
CA VAL A 42 -12.94 -3.63 10.59
C VAL A 42 -12.06 -4.87 10.41
N ASP A 43 -12.45 -6.02 10.95
CA ASP A 43 -11.64 -7.23 10.88
C ASP A 43 -11.62 -7.79 9.46
N ASP A 44 -12.76 -7.86 8.79
CA ASP A 44 -12.84 -8.25 7.37
C ASP A 44 -12.10 -7.25 6.48
N PHE A 45 -12.20 -5.95 6.78
CA PHE A 45 -11.44 -4.92 6.07
C PHE A 45 -9.93 -5.18 6.15
N LYS A 46 -9.40 -5.46 7.34
CA LYS A 46 -7.98 -5.79 7.55
C LYS A 46 -7.56 -7.04 6.77
N GLN A 47 -8.38 -8.09 6.81
CA GLN A 47 -8.13 -9.32 6.06
C GLN A 47 -8.06 -9.06 4.55
N HIS A 48 -8.99 -8.28 4.01
CA HIS A 48 -9.00 -7.96 2.58
C HIS A 48 -7.81 -7.08 2.17
N LEU A 49 -7.42 -6.10 2.98
CA LEU A 49 -6.22 -5.31 2.72
C LEU A 49 -4.94 -6.14 2.79
N TYR A 50 -4.85 -7.07 3.75
CA TYR A 50 -3.76 -8.05 3.83
C TYR A 50 -3.64 -8.85 2.53
N THR A 51 -4.76 -9.43 2.06
CA THR A 51 -4.78 -10.22 0.81
C THR A 51 -4.46 -9.37 -0.41
N ALA A 52 -4.96 -8.13 -0.49
CA ALA A 52 -4.64 -7.20 -1.56
C ALA A 52 -3.13 -6.88 -1.60
N CYS A 53 -2.49 -6.64 -0.45
CA CYS A 53 -1.05 -6.46 -0.35
C CYS A 53 -0.25 -7.67 -0.83
N GLN A 54 -0.63 -8.88 -0.42
CA GLN A 54 0.03 -10.11 -0.88
C GLN A 54 -0.02 -10.23 -2.41
N LEU A 55 -1.19 -10.00 -3.00
CA LEU A 55 -1.39 -10.04 -4.45
C LEU A 55 -0.58 -8.97 -5.19
N LYS A 56 -0.48 -7.75 -4.63
CA LYS A 56 0.33 -6.67 -5.20
C LYS A 56 1.82 -6.97 -5.17
N LEU A 57 2.33 -7.50 -4.06
CA LEU A 57 3.73 -7.91 -3.99
C LEU A 57 4.04 -9.03 -4.99
N ALA A 58 3.16 -10.04 -5.09
CA ALA A 58 3.28 -11.09 -6.10
C ALA A 58 3.18 -10.55 -7.54
N GLU A 59 2.35 -9.52 -7.78
CA GLU A 59 2.27 -8.83 -9.08
C GLU A 59 3.61 -8.19 -9.45
N PHE A 60 4.29 -7.55 -8.49
CA PHE A 60 5.55 -6.86 -8.71
C PHE A 60 6.72 -7.81 -8.97
N GLU A 61 6.71 -9.01 -8.40
CA GLU A 61 7.70 -10.04 -8.71
C GLU A 61 7.62 -10.51 -10.17
N ILE A 62 6.43 -10.46 -10.78
CA ILE A 62 6.22 -10.83 -12.19
C ILE A 62 6.58 -9.66 -13.11
N ASN A 63 6.10 -8.46 -12.77
CA ASN A 63 6.34 -7.26 -13.57
C ASN A 63 6.46 -6.04 -12.66
N SER A 64 7.70 -5.67 -12.36
CA SER A 64 8.08 -4.53 -11.53
C SER A 64 8.02 -3.18 -12.25
N HIS A 65 7.77 -3.15 -13.57
CA HIS A 65 7.83 -1.91 -14.34
C HIS A 65 6.72 -0.94 -13.89
N GLN A 66 7.13 0.13 -13.20
CA GLN A 66 6.31 1.28 -12.76
C GLN A 66 5.36 1.08 -11.56
N ARG A 67 5.51 0.01 -10.74
CA ARG A 67 4.42 -0.39 -9.84
C ARG A 67 4.56 -0.12 -8.33
N PHE A 68 5.52 0.69 -7.89
CA PHE A 68 5.64 1.06 -6.46
C PHE A 68 5.96 2.55 -6.31
N GLU A 69 5.07 3.40 -6.82
CA GLU A 69 5.32 4.84 -6.97
C GLU A 69 4.48 5.72 -6.04
N ILE A 70 3.27 5.27 -5.68
CA ILE A 70 2.28 6.12 -5.00
C ILE A 70 2.20 5.80 -3.51
N GLY A 71 2.61 4.59 -3.10
CA GLY A 71 2.65 4.17 -1.69
C GLY A 71 1.33 3.60 -1.16
N TYR A 72 0.35 3.30 -2.02
CA TYR A 72 -0.91 2.66 -1.61
C TYR A 72 -0.68 1.35 -0.88
N GLU A 73 0.27 0.57 -1.37
CA GLU A 73 0.66 -0.71 -0.78
C GLU A 73 1.17 -0.54 0.66
N ILE A 74 1.80 0.60 0.96
CA ILE A 74 2.24 0.93 2.32
C ILE A 74 1.03 1.22 3.20
N LEU A 75 0.09 2.04 2.72
CA LEU A 75 -1.14 2.31 3.47
C LEU A 75 -1.94 1.03 3.72
N PHE A 76 -2.12 0.18 2.70
CA PHE A 76 -2.86 -1.06 2.83
C PHE A 76 -2.19 -2.03 3.80
N ALA A 77 -0.86 -2.14 3.76
CA ALA A 77 -0.12 -2.95 4.71
C ALA A 77 -0.30 -2.42 6.15
N LEU A 78 -0.21 -1.11 6.33
CA LEU A 78 -0.43 -0.47 7.63
C LEU A 78 -1.87 -0.64 8.13
N PHE A 79 -2.88 -0.41 7.29
CA PHE A 79 -4.29 -0.58 7.64
C PHE A 79 -4.67 -2.03 7.87
N SER A 80 -3.99 -3.00 7.23
CA SER A 80 -4.18 -4.41 7.55
C SER A 80 -3.76 -4.76 8.98
N ASP A 81 -2.91 -3.93 9.62
CA ASP A 81 -2.23 -4.22 10.88
C ASP A 81 -1.36 -5.49 10.88
N SER A 82 -1.11 -6.11 9.72
CA SER A 82 -0.30 -7.32 9.63
C SER A 82 1.19 -7.00 9.79
N PRO A 83 1.87 -7.46 10.85
CA PRO A 83 3.31 -7.20 11.02
C PRO A 83 4.12 -7.83 9.89
N ALA A 84 3.64 -8.93 9.32
CA ALA A 84 4.27 -9.57 8.17
C ALA A 84 4.19 -8.69 6.93
N MET A 85 3.01 -8.13 6.60
CA MET A 85 2.88 -7.29 5.41
C MET A 85 3.56 -5.93 5.57
N ILE A 86 3.49 -5.33 6.76
CA ILE A 86 4.24 -4.10 7.05
C ILE A 86 5.74 -4.34 6.82
N ARG A 87 6.30 -5.45 7.30
CA ARG A 87 7.70 -5.81 7.03
C ARG A 87 7.95 -6.08 5.55
N ALA A 88 7.04 -6.76 4.86
CA ALA A 88 7.22 -7.09 3.44
C ALA A 88 7.29 -5.81 2.59
N VAL A 89 6.36 -4.87 2.74
CA VAL A 89 6.38 -3.60 1.99
C VAL A 89 7.53 -2.69 2.44
N ALA A 90 7.88 -2.71 3.73
CA ALA A 90 9.00 -1.93 4.25
C ALA A 90 10.34 -2.39 3.69
N ASN A 91 10.47 -3.65 3.26
CA ASN A 91 11.71 -4.22 2.71
C ASN A 91 11.61 -4.54 1.21
N PHE A 92 10.52 -4.14 0.54
CA PHE A 92 10.34 -4.43 -0.87
C PHE A 92 11.39 -3.67 -1.70
N GLU A 93 12.16 -4.42 -2.50
CA GLU A 93 13.16 -3.90 -3.40
C GLU A 93 13.06 -4.63 -4.74
N SER A 94 12.69 -3.90 -5.79
CA SER A 94 12.87 -4.33 -7.19
C SER A 94 14.05 -3.58 -7.80
N LYS A 95 14.61 -4.12 -8.88
CA LYS A 95 15.71 -3.48 -9.61
C LYS A 95 15.38 -2.03 -9.99
N GLU A 96 14.19 -1.82 -10.55
CA GLU A 96 13.72 -0.51 -11.00
C GLU A 96 13.53 0.46 -9.83
N PHE A 97 13.07 -0.05 -8.68
CA PHE A 97 12.92 0.72 -7.46
C PHE A 97 14.28 1.20 -6.95
N VAL A 98 15.26 0.31 -6.82
CA VAL A 98 16.62 0.62 -6.36
C VAL A 98 17.28 1.66 -7.28
N ASP A 99 17.11 1.52 -8.59
CA ASP A 99 17.69 2.44 -9.57
C ASP A 99 17.06 3.87 -9.49
N SER A 100 15.85 3.99 -8.95
CA SER A 100 15.06 5.24 -8.96
C SER A 100 14.91 5.92 -7.60
N CYS A 101 15.01 5.18 -6.49
CA CYS A 101 14.70 5.65 -5.14
C CYS A 101 15.70 6.67 -4.57
N GLU A 102 16.78 6.93 -5.30
CA GLU A 102 17.82 7.91 -4.95
C GLU A 102 17.63 9.27 -5.66
N ASN A 103 16.67 9.41 -6.56
CA ASN A 103 16.42 10.69 -7.24
C ASN A 103 15.23 11.45 -6.59
N PRO A 104 15.43 12.61 -5.93
CA PRO A 104 14.36 13.37 -5.24
C PRO A 104 13.19 13.84 -6.11
N ILE A 105 13.29 13.76 -7.44
CA ILE A 105 12.22 14.11 -8.38
C ILE A 105 11.32 12.91 -8.71
N ARG A 106 11.80 11.69 -8.45
CA ARG A 106 11.10 10.43 -8.73
C ARG A 106 10.18 10.04 -7.55
N PRO A 107 8.96 9.55 -7.81
CA PRO A 107 8.04 9.12 -6.74
C PRO A 107 8.64 8.06 -5.79
N GLN A 108 9.45 7.14 -6.33
CA GLN A 108 10.16 6.09 -5.58
C GLN A 108 11.03 6.65 -4.45
N PHE A 109 11.53 7.88 -4.58
CA PHE A 109 12.30 8.52 -3.51
C PHE A 109 11.46 8.73 -2.25
N ARG A 110 10.22 9.20 -2.41
CA ARG A 110 9.29 9.38 -1.27
C ARG A 110 8.82 8.05 -0.72
N VAL A 111 8.55 7.08 -1.59
CA VAL A 111 8.22 5.71 -1.15
C VAL A 111 9.35 5.11 -0.32
N HIS A 112 10.61 5.32 -0.69
CA HIS A 112 11.75 4.87 0.11
C HIS A 112 11.85 5.64 1.44
N MET A 113 11.53 6.94 1.49
CA MET A 113 11.42 7.67 2.77
C MET A 113 10.38 7.02 3.71
N TRP A 114 9.23 6.59 3.19
CA TRP A 114 8.24 5.83 3.95
C TRP A 114 8.78 4.49 4.47
N GLN A 115 9.48 3.73 3.63
CA GLN A 115 10.12 2.47 4.05
C GLN A 115 11.15 2.71 5.17
N LEU A 116 12.00 3.72 5.05
CA LEU A 116 12.97 4.10 6.10
C LEU A 116 12.26 4.45 7.41
N ALA A 117 11.16 5.21 7.32
CA ALA A 117 10.38 5.59 8.49
C ALA A 117 9.71 4.39 9.17
N LEU A 118 9.16 3.44 8.40
CA LEU A 118 8.65 2.16 8.93
C LEU A 118 9.73 1.37 9.66
N ARG A 119 10.92 1.26 9.06
CA ARG A 119 12.07 0.54 9.65
C ARG A 119 12.69 1.30 10.83
N GLY A 120 12.39 2.59 10.99
CA GLY A 120 13.00 3.44 12.01
C GLY A 120 14.44 3.83 11.70
N GLU A 121 14.83 3.80 10.42
CA GLU A 121 16.17 4.12 9.94
C GLU A 121 16.35 5.64 9.80
N TYR A 122 16.23 6.36 10.92
CA TYR A 122 16.14 7.82 10.91
C TYR A 122 17.41 8.52 10.38
N VAL A 123 18.59 7.93 10.56
CA VAL A 123 19.85 8.50 9.99
C VAL A 123 19.79 8.56 8.46
N ALA A 124 19.32 7.49 7.82
CA ALA A 124 19.14 7.45 6.37
C ALA A 124 17.97 8.32 5.91
N LEU A 125 16.90 8.39 6.71
CA LEU A 125 15.77 9.27 6.43
C LEU A 125 16.17 10.75 6.45
N GLU A 126 16.96 11.17 7.44
CA GLU A 126 17.52 12.52 7.52
C GLU A 126 18.37 12.88 6.29
N ASP A 127 19.17 11.95 5.79
CA ASP A 127 19.94 12.18 4.56
C ASP A 127 19.01 12.44 3.36
N LYS A 128 17.93 11.66 3.24
CA LYS A 128 16.93 11.89 2.19
C LYS A 128 16.21 13.23 2.36
N ILE A 129 15.85 13.64 3.59
CA ILE A 129 15.27 14.96 3.85
C ILE A 129 16.23 16.06 3.38
N ARG A 130 17.52 15.99 3.72
CA ARG A 130 18.53 16.97 3.25
C ARG A 130 18.63 17.03 1.73
N ARG A 131 18.54 15.89 1.04
CA ARG A 131 18.55 15.84 -0.43
C ARG A 131 17.27 16.39 -1.05
N LEU A 132 16.12 16.15 -0.42
CA LEU A 132 14.83 16.73 -0.82
C LEU A 132 14.85 18.26 -0.65
N ALA A 133 15.41 18.76 0.45
CA ALA A 133 15.60 20.20 0.71
C ALA A 133 16.52 20.91 -0.31
N LYS A 134 17.43 20.17 -0.96
CA LYS A 134 18.31 20.73 -2.00
C LYS A 134 17.73 20.59 -3.41
N ASN A 135 17.25 19.39 -3.75
CA ASN A 135 16.98 18.96 -5.13
C ASN A 135 15.53 18.54 -5.38
N GLY A 136 14.65 18.63 -4.39
CA GLY A 136 13.23 18.28 -4.52
C GLY A 136 12.42 19.28 -5.36
N ARG A 137 11.16 18.92 -5.64
CA ARG A 137 10.19 19.83 -6.27
C ARG A 137 9.87 20.98 -5.32
N LYS A 138 9.51 22.16 -5.86
CA LYS A 138 9.37 23.41 -5.09
C LYS A 138 8.59 23.28 -3.77
N PRO A 139 7.36 22.72 -3.71
CA PRO A 139 6.61 22.65 -2.44
C PRO A 139 7.30 21.74 -1.42
N GLU A 140 7.72 20.54 -1.84
CA GLU A 140 8.39 19.55 -0.98
C GLU A 140 9.75 20.06 -0.48
N ARG A 141 10.49 20.76 -1.36
CA ARG A 141 11.79 21.35 -1.04
C ARG A 141 11.69 22.43 0.02
N THR A 142 10.68 23.30 -0.06
CA THR A 142 10.42 24.36 0.93
C THR A 142 10.14 23.74 2.29
N LEU A 143 9.20 22.79 2.35
CA LEU A 143 8.84 22.10 3.59
C LEU A 143 10.03 21.37 4.23
N ALA A 144 10.83 20.67 3.42
CA ALA A 144 12.03 19.98 3.89
C ALA A 144 13.13 20.93 4.39
N SER A 145 13.26 22.10 3.75
CA SER A 145 14.25 23.12 4.14
C SER A 145 13.86 23.82 5.46
N GLU A 146 12.56 24.01 5.70
CA GLU A 146 12.01 24.58 6.92
C GLU A 146 11.92 23.53 8.05
N GLY A 147 12.07 22.24 7.73
CA GLY A 147 11.88 21.13 8.66
C GLY A 147 10.43 21.01 9.14
N SER A 148 9.49 21.44 8.30
CA SER A 148 8.03 21.40 8.47
C SER A 148 7.37 20.30 7.62
N ASP A 149 8.15 19.54 6.85
CA ASP A 149 7.68 18.31 6.22
C ASP A 149 7.41 17.22 7.28
N PHE A 150 6.48 16.32 6.96
CA PHE A 150 6.05 15.24 7.86
C PHE A 150 7.21 14.41 8.43
N PHE A 151 8.21 14.04 7.62
CA PHE A 151 9.31 13.18 8.09
C PHE A 151 10.24 13.92 9.05
N SER A 152 10.50 15.21 8.82
CA SER A 152 11.22 16.05 9.79
C SER A 152 10.49 16.13 11.13
N LEU A 153 9.17 16.31 11.11
CA LEU A 153 8.34 16.36 12.32
C LEU A 153 8.27 15.01 13.04
N LEU A 154 8.24 13.91 12.28
CA LEU A 154 8.28 12.54 12.79
C LEU A 154 9.57 12.27 13.57
N ILE A 155 10.73 12.64 13.02
CA ILE A 155 12.04 12.47 13.66
C ILE A 155 12.13 13.32 14.94
N LYS A 156 11.60 14.55 14.91
CA LYS A 156 11.52 15.42 16.09
C LYS A 156 10.57 14.89 17.18
N ASN A 157 9.74 13.89 16.85
CA ASN A 157 8.71 13.35 17.73
C ASN A 157 7.72 14.43 18.23
N SER A 158 7.42 15.43 17.39
CA SER A 158 6.56 16.56 17.76
C SER A 158 5.09 16.24 17.47
N LYS A 159 4.39 15.66 18.45
CA LYS A 159 2.97 15.31 18.31
C LYS A 159 2.08 16.48 17.86
N PRO A 160 2.16 17.70 18.45
CA PRO A 160 1.29 18.80 18.03
C PRO A 160 1.53 19.24 16.58
N ASP A 161 2.80 19.30 16.16
CA ASP A 161 3.14 19.70 14.79
C ASP A 161 2.73 18.62 13.78
N LEU A 162 2.86 17.34 14.14
CA LEU A 162 2.36 16.22 13.34
C LEU A 162 0.84 16.29 13.18
N GLU A 163 0.09 16.51 14.26
CA GLU A 163 -1.37 16.64 14.21
C GLU A 163 -1.82 17.80 13.31
N ALA A 164 -1.15 18.96 13.43
CA ALA A 164 -1.42 20.12 12.58
C ALA A 164 -1.13 19.84 11.11
N ARG A 165 0.02 19.20 10.83
CA ARG A 165 0.45 18.83 9.48
C ARG A 165 -0.51 17.85 8.81
N ILE A 166 -0.86 16.77 9.52
CA ILE A 166 -1.78 15.75 9.02
C ILE A 166 -3.15 16.39 8.72
N LYS A 167 -3.61 17.32 9.56
CA LYS A 167 -4.86 18.04 9.32
C LYS A 167 -4.78 18.94 8.07
N GLU A 168 -3.64 19.57 7.81
CA GLU A 168 -3.42 20.33 6.57
C GLU A 168 -3.50 19.42 5.33
N ASP A 169 -2.79 18.29 5.35
CA ASP A 169 -2.81 17.31 4.26
C ASP A 169 -4.19 16.63 4.09
N ALA A 170 -5.00 16.57 5.15
CA ALA A 170 -6.39 16.11 5.09
C ALA A 170 -7.35 17.10 4.40
N ASN A 171 -7.06 18.39 4.50
CA ASN A 171 -7.84 19.46 3.84
C ASN A 171 -7.43 19.66 2.38
N ALA A 172 -6.25 19.19 1.98
CA ALA A 172 -5.82 19.25 0.59
C ALA A 172 -6.76 18.42 -0.29
N GLN A 173 -7.19 19.01 -1.41
CA GLN A 173 -8.07 18.31 -2.36
C GLN A 173 -7.29 17.19 -3.04
N ASN A 174 -7.62 15.94 -2.70
CA ASN A 174 -7.04 14.74 -3.29
C ASN A 174 -8.11 14.02 -4.12
N ALA A 175 -7.94 14.02 -5.45
CA ALA A 175 -8.75 13.21 -6.34
C ALA A 175 -8.19 11.77 -6.36
N ASP A 176 -8.50 11.00 -5.31
CA ASP A 176 -8.14 9.59 -5.24
C ASP A 176 -9.30 8.71 -5.76
N ALA A 177 -9.09 7.97 -6.85
CA ALA A 177 -10.18 7.23 -7.49
C ALA A 177 -10.85 6.16 -6.61
N ILE A 178 -10.22 5.74 -5.50
CA ILE A 178 -10.71 4.66 -4.63
C ILE A 178 -11.35 5.22 -3.36
N THR A 179 -10.80 6.31 -2.82
CA THR A 179 -11.11 6.84 -1.49
C THR A 179 -11.55 8.30 -1.49
N GLU A 180 -11.67 8.96 -2.65
CA GLU A 180 -12.12 10.35 -2.77
C GLU A 180 -13.42 10.58 -1.98
N GLY A 181 -13.36 11.54 -1.06
CA GLY A 181 -14.47 11.90 -0.19
C GLY A 181 -14.67 11.00 1.04
N TYR A 182 -13.91 9.92 1.19
CA TYR A 182 -14.01 8.98 2.31
C TYR A 182 -12.73 8.88 3.15
N ILE A 183 -11.55 8.85 2.52
CA ILE A 183 -10.25 8.85 3.21
C ILE A 183 -9.29 9.79 2.49
N SER A 184 -8.61 10.66 3.22
CA SER A 184 -7.47 11.38 2.67
C SER A 184 -6.26 10.46 2.74
N PHE A 185 -5.89 9.89 1.58
CA PHE A 185 -4.74 8.98 1.46
C PHE A 185 -3.47 9.48 2.18
N PRO A 186 -2.96 10.71 1.94
CA PRO A 186 -1.74 11.16 2.60
C PRO A 186 -1.92 11.28 4.12
N ALA A 187 -3.00 11.91 4.57
CA ALA A 187 -3.24 12.14 6.00
C ALA A 187 -3.45 10.83 6.77
N ALA A 188 -4.15 9.85 6.18
CA ALA A 188 -4.35 8.55 6.78
C ALA A 188 -3.04 7.76 6.88
N LEU A 189 -2.20 7.80 5.84
CA LEU A 189 -0.89 7.16 5.84
C LEU A 189 0.04 7.76 6.90
N GLU A 190 0.08 9.08 6.99
CA GLU A 190 0.85 9.82 8.00
C GLU A 190 0.39 9.49 9.43
N ALA A 191 -0.91 9.60 9.70
CA ALA A 191 -1.48 9.29 11.00
C ALA A 191 -1.21 7.83 11.41
N LYS A 192 -1.43 6.88 10.50
CA LYS A 192 -1.24 5.46 10.79
C LYS A 192 0.24 5.13 11.03
N LEU A 193 1.16 5.76 10.30
CA LEU A 193 2.59 5.63 10.58
C LEU A 193 2.95 6.20 11.96
N CYS A 194 2.43 7.37 12.35
CA CYS A 194 2.66 7.93 13.68
C CYS A 194 2.30 6.92 14.77
N TRP A 195 1.12 6.30 14.67
CA TRP A 195 0.69 5.26 15.62
C TRP A 195 1.60 4.03 15.59
N TYR A 196 2.01 3.57 14.40
CA TYR A 196 2.99 2.48 14.25
C TYR A 196 4.35 2.81 14.90
N ARG A 197 4.75 4.08 14.92
CA ARG A 197 5.97 4.57 15.58
C ARG A 197 5.77 4.97 17.05
N GLY A 198 4.60 4.69 17.63
CA GLY A 198 4.29 4.95 19.04
C GLY A 198 3.84 6.37 19.36
N ILE A 199 3.56 7.19 18.34
CA ILE A 199 3.07 8.56 18.49
C ILE A 199 1.56 8.56 18.24
N GLN A 200 0.78 8.51 19.32
CA GLN A 200 -0.68 8.49 19.25
C GLN A 200 -1.23 9.89 18.92
N VAL A 201 -1.15 10.28 17.65
CA VAL A 201 -1.75 11.52 17.13
C VAL A 201 -3.28 11.42 17.13
N GLY A 202 -3.96 12.53 17.43
CA GLY A 202 -5.40 12.68 17.36
C GLY A 202 -5.77 13.78 16.36
N VAL A 203 -6.35 13.39 15.23
CA VAL A 203 -6.71 14.33 14.16
C VAL A 203 -8.23 14.39 14.03
N ASP A 204 -8.79 15.55 14.35
CA ASP A 204 -10.21 15.83 14.17
C ASP A 204 -10.46 16.25 12.71
N HIS A 205 -10.68 15.26 11.85
CA HIS A 205 -11.03 15.42 10.44
C HIS A 205 -11.81 14.19 9.91
N PRO A 206 -12.94 14.37 9.20
CA PRO A 206 -13.79 13.24 8.76
C PRO A 206 -13.10 12.28 7.79
N LEU A 207 -12.12 12.75 7.02
CA LEU A 207 -11.35 11.91 6.08
C LEU A 207 -10.14 11.21 6.73
N VAL A 208 -9.96 11.33 8.04
CA VAL A 208 -8.91 10.63 8.79
C VAL A 208 -9.61 9.65 9.74
N PRO A 209 -9.72 8.36 9.37
CA PRO A 209 -10.49 7.38 10.16
C PRO A 209 -9.72 7.01 11.44
N MET A 210 -9.91 7.80 12.50
CA MET A 210 -9.14 7.65 13.75
C MET A 210 -9.31 6.28 14.42
N GLU A 211 -10.44 5.61 14.20
CA GLU A 211 -10.68 4.24 14.68
C GLU A 211 -9.74 3.20 14.05
N LEU A 212 -9.24 3.48 12.84
CA LEU A 212 -8.28 2.61 12.15
C LEU A 212 -6.84 2.87 12.56
N MET A 213 -6.53 3.89 13.38
CA MET A 213 -5.16 4.27 13.70
C MET A 213 -4.43 3.34 14.68
N PRO A 214 -5.07 2.84 15.77
CA PRO A 214 -4.46 1.82 16.63
C PRO A 214 -3.91 0.64 15.83
N ILE A 215 -2.71 0.15 16.19
CA ILE A 215 -2.12 -1.05 15.57
C ILE A 215 -2.64 -2.27 16.31
N LEU A 216 -3.67 -2.92 15.76
CA LEU A 216 -4.35 -4.06 16.36
C LEU A 216 -4.41 -5.21 15.33
N PRO A 217 -3.35 -6.03 15.22
CA PRO A 217 -3.34 -7.15 14.28
C PRO A 217 -4.49 -8.13 14.55
N LEU A 218 -5.02 -8.75 13.49
CA LEU A 218 -5.93 -9.89 13.64
C LEU A 218 -5.22 -11.05 14.36
N GLU A 219 -6.00 -11.86 15.09
CA GLU A 219 -5.50 -13.10 15.70
C GLU A 219 -4.96 -14.06 14.61
N HIS A 220 -5.64 -14.08 13.47
CA HIS A 220 -5.26 -14.90 12.32
C HIS A 220 -5.57 -14.17 11.01
N TYR A 221 -4.66 -14.27 10.04
CA TYR A 221 -4.90 -13.86 8.66
C TYR A 221 -5.03 -15.11 7.80
N ALA A 222 -6.14 -15.22 7.06
CA ALA A 222 -6.40 -16.34 6.18
C ALA A 222 -5.57 -16.25 4.90
N GLU A 223 -5.01 -17.38 4.47
CA GLU A 223 -4.41 -17.54 3.14
C GLU A 223 -5.54 -17.82 2.14
N VAL A 224 -6.06 -16.76 1.51
CA VAL A 224 -7.26 -16.85 0.65
C VAL A 224 -6.98 -17.58 -0.67
N TYR A 225 -5.76 -17.47 -1.18
CA TYR A 225 -5.38 -18.00 -2.48
C TYR A 225 -4.21 -18.98 -2.34
N ASP A 226 -4.49 -20.26 -2.57
CA ASP A 226 -3.46 -21.32 -2.51
C ASP A 226 -2.24 -21.02 -3.37
N PHE A 227 -2.42 -20.32 -4.50
CA PHE A 227 -1.35 -19.97 -5.43
C PHE A 227 -0.35 -18.92 -4.92
N LEU A 228 -0.66 -18.26 -3.81
CA LEU A 228 0.28 -17.37 -3.10
C LEU A 228 1.18 -18.15 -2.15
N SER A 229 0.88 -19.43 -1.89
CA SER A 229 1.75 -20.28 -1.06
C SER A 229 3.07 -20.58 -1.78
N PRO A 230 4.22 -20.46 -1.10
CA PRO A 230 5.52 -20.88 -1.66
C PRO A 230 5.55 -22.36 -2.08
N ASN A 231 4.68 -23.18 -1.49
CA ASN A 231 4.57 -24.62 -1.79
C ASN A 231 3.50 -24.92 -2.85
N TYR A 232 2.92 -23.92 -3.49
CA TYR A 232 1.90 -24.14 -4.50
C TYR A 232 2.48 -24.85 -5.71
N VAL A 233 1.95 -26.05 -5.97
CA VAL A 233 2.17 -26.76 -7.22
C VAL A 233 0.86 -26.68 -8.00
N PRO A 234 0.85 -26.03 -9.19
CA PRO A 234 -0.34 -26.00 -10.01
C PRO A 234 -0.83 -27.42 -10.29
N SER A 235 -2.11 -27.70 -10.04
CA SER A 235 -2.68 -29.01 -10.37
C SER A 235 -2.45 -29.29 -11.86
N SER A 236 -1.83 -30.42 -12.19
CA SER A 236 -1.65 -30.87 -13.58
C SER A 236 -2.98 -31.18 -14.28
N ARG A 237 -4.07 -31.23 -13.51
CA ARG A 237 -5.44 -31.43 -13.97
C ARG A 237 -6.07 -30.07 -14.29
N GLY A 238 -6.69 -29.96 -15.47
CA GLY A 238 -7.40 -28.75 -15.93
C GLY A 238 -8.62 -28.40 -15.07
N LEU A 239 -9.36 -27.35 -15.46
CA LEU A 239 -10.53 -26.79 -14.74
C LEU A 239 -11.49 -27.84 -14.14
N ILE A 240 -11.77 -28.93 -14.88
CA ILE A 240 -12.66 -30.01 -14.44
C ILE A 240 -12.08 -30.79 -13.24
N GLY A 241 -10.76 -31.00 -13.20
CA GLY A 241 -10.09 -31.68 -12.09
C GLY A 241 -9.97 -30.82 -10.83
N ARG A 242 -10.03 -29.49 -10.95
CA ARG A 242 -10.08 -28.59 -9.79
C ARG A 242 -11.49 -28.50 -9.19
N LEU A 243 -12.52 -28.55 -10.03
CA LEU A 243 -13.91 -28.58 -9.60
C LEU A 243 -14.26 -29.87 -8.83
N SER A 244 -13.68 -31.02 -9.21
CA SER A 244 -13.87 -32.27 -8.45
C SER A 244 -13.29 -32.19 -7.04
N ASP A 245 -12.13 -31.56 -6.88
CA ASP A 245 -11.47 -31.43 -5.58
C ASP A 245 -12.20 -30.43 -4.66
N PHE A 246 -12.78 -29.38 -5.26
CA PHE A 246 -13.61 -28.40 -4.54
C PHE A 246 -14.97 -28.99 -4.12
N LEU A 247 -15.52 -29.93 -4.90
CA LEU A 247 -16.83 -30.54 -4.64
C LEU A 247 -16.79 -31.80 -3.77
N LYS A 248 -15.60 -32.38 -3.51
CA LYS A 248 -15.40 -33.64 -2.77
C LYS A 248 -16.62 -34.59 -2.83
N ILE A 249 -16.81 -35.14 -4.03
CA ILE A 249 -17.11 -36.57 -4.23
C ILE A 249 -15.76 -37.25 -4.42
#